data_AF-A0A387J566-F1
#
_entry.id   AF-A0A387J566-F1
#
_cell.length_a   1.000
_cell.length_b   1.000
_cell.length_c   1.000
_cell.angle_alpha   90.00
_cell.angle_beta   90.00
_cell.angle_gamma   90.00
#
_symmetry.space_group_name_H-M   'P 1'
#
loop_
_entity.id
_entity.type
_entity.pdbx_description
1 polymer ?
#
loop_
_entity_poly.entity_id
_entity_poly.type
_entity_poly.pdbx_seq_one_letter_code
_entity_poly.pdbx_strand_id
1 'polypeptide(L)' 'STKLSQPCHITDYYDNKKKSSHSRGYKKIAIASVHKLIRTMFALIKQNQLYDYNVATKNQRL' A
#
# COMPACT_ATOMS: atom_id res chain seq x y z
N SER A 1 7.14 23.01 -2.47
CA SER A 1 7.25 22.34 -1.15
C SER A 1 6.87 20.87 -1.32
N THR A 2 7.82 20.04 -1.74
CA THR A 2 7.59 18.63 -2.08
C THR A 2 7.63 17.82 -0.79
N LYS A 3 6.47 17.34 -0.32
CA LYS A 3 6.39 16.43 0.83
C LYS A 3 7.34 15.25 0.58
N LEU A 4 8.43 15.18 1.34
CA LEU A 4 9.28 13.99 1.50
C LEU A 4 8.46 12.92 2.24
N SER A 5 7.44 12.35 1.57
CA SER A 5 6.77 11.17 2.09
C SER A 5 7.75 10.01 1.96
N GLN A 6 8.03 9.31 3.06
CA GLN A 6 8.80 8.08 2.98
C GLN A 6 8.10 7.08 2.04
N PRO A 7 8.86 6.31 1.25
CA PRO A 7 8.30 5.41 0.26
C PRO A 7 7.39 4.35 0.92
N CYS A 8 6.15 4.25 0.44
CA CYS A 8 5.13 3.40 1.03
C CYS A 8 4.32 2.69 -0.06
N HIS A 9 4.46 1.36 -0.12
CA HIS A 9 3.86 0.56 -1.19
C HIS A 9 2.32 0.59 -1.20
N ILE A 10 1.69 1.00 -0.09
CA ILE A 10 0.23 1.16 0.03
C ILE A 10 -0.20 2.46 -0.64
N THR A 11 0.57 3.55 -0.46
CA THR A 11 0.35 4.82 -1.14
C THR A 11 0.55 4.65 -2.64
N ASP A 12 1.61 3.96 -3.05
CA ASP A 12 1.86 3.67 -4.47
C ASP A 12 0.73 2.83 -5.08
N TYR A 13 0.25 1.81 -4.35
CA TYR A 13 -0.90 1.03 -4.78
C TYR A 13 -2.16 1.90 -4.96
N TYR A 14 -2.46 2.76 -3.99
CA TYR A 14 -3.61 3.68 -4.06
C TYR A 14 -3.50 4.62 -5.27
N ASP A 15 -2.36 5.28 -5.44
CA ASP A 15 -2.15 6.27 -6.50
C ASP A 15 -2.13 5.62 -7.89
N ASN A 16 -1.50 4.46 -8.03
CA ASN A 16 -1.49 3.72 -9.30
C ASN A 16 -2.90 3.26 -9.68
N LYS A 17 -3.67 2.75 -8.72
CA LYS A 17 -5.07 2.35 -8.96
C LYS A 17 -5.96 3.56 -9.25
N LYS A 18 -5.75 4.68 -8.55
CA LYS A 18 -6.46 5.94 -8.80
C LYS A 18 -6.24 6.45 -10.22
N LYS A 19 -4.99 6.46 -10.70
CA LYS A 19 -4.64 6.85 -12.08
C LYS A 19 -5.29 5.95 -13.14
N SER A 20 -5.36 4.64 -12.87
CA SER A 20 -5.95 3.67 -13.80
C SER A 20 -7.50 3.66 -13.83
N SER A 21 -8.16 4.23 -12.82
CA SER A 21 -9.62 4.14 -12.66
C SER A 21 -10.29 5.41 -13.19
N HIS A 22 -10.98 5.30 -14.33
CA HIS A 22 -11.85 6.37 -14.83
C HIS A 22 -13.07 6.53 -13.88
N SER A 23 -12.98 7.50 -12.98
CA SER A 23 -14.07 8.17 -12.25
C SER A 23 -14.86 7.39 -11.17
N ARG A 24 -15.04 6.06 -11.22
CA ARG A 24 -16.07 5.38 -10.37
C ARG A 24 -15.55 4.49 -9.21
N GLY A 25 -14.24 4.37 -9.00
CA GLY A 25 -13.65 3.34 -8.12
C GLY A 25 -13.08 3.78 -6.76
N TYR A 26 -13.05 5.06 -6.41
CA TYR A 26 -12.17 5.54 -5.33
C TYR A 26 -12.44 4.95 -3.94
N LYS A 27 -13.71 4.74 -3.56
CA LYS A 27 -14.05 4.08 -2.28
C LYS A 27 -13.52 2.64 -2.24
N LYS A 28 -13.63 1.90 -3.34
CA LYS A 28 -13.11 0.52 -3.45
C LYS A 28 -11.58 0.50 -3.37
N ILE A 29 -10.92 1.45 -4.01
CA ILE A 29 -9.46 1.59 -3.98
C ILE A 29 -8.99 1.92 -2.56
N ALA A 30 -9.68 2.81 -1.85
CA ALA A 30 -9.38 3.14 -0.46
C ALA A 30 -9.53 1.92 0.46
N ILE A 31 -10.65 1.19 0.37
CA ILE A 31 -10.88 -0.04 1.15
C ILE A 31 -9.77 -1.06 0.88
N ALA A 32 -9.42 -1.30 -0.39
CA ALA A 32 -8.34 -2.21 -0.74
C ALA A 32 -6.97 -1.77 -0.20
N SER A 33 -6.73 -0.46 -0.14
CA SER A 33 -5.47 0.10 0.40
C SER A 33 -5.38 -0.10 1.92
N VAL A 34 -6.46 0.14 2.66
CA VAL A 34 -6.53 -0.15 4.11
C VAL A 34 -6.41 -1.65 4.39
N HIS A 35 -7.04 -2.49 3.57
CA HIS A 35 -6.90 -3.94 3.70
C HIS A 35 -5.44 -4.38 3.54
N LYS A 36 -4.72 -3.85 2.53
CA LYS A 36 -3.28 -4.09 2.36
C LYS A 36 -2.45 -3.57 3.55
N LEU A 37 -2.82 -2.42 4.13
CA LEU A 37 -2.18 -1.89 5.33
C LEU A 37 -2.29 -2.85 6.50
N ILE A 38 -3.51 -3.29 6.84
CA ILE A 38 -3.76 -4.21 7.96
C ILE A 38 -3.01 -5.53 7.76
N ARG A 39 -3.07 -6.10 6.55
CA ARG A 39 -2.37 -7.35 6.21
C ARG A 39 -0.85 -7.23 6.34
N THR A 40 -0.29 -6.08 5.95
CA THR A 40 1.15 -5.80 6.12
C THR A 40 1.53 -5.69 7.58
N MET A 41 0.81 -4.87 8.37
CA MET A 41 1.09 -4.69 9.80
C MET A 41 1.00 -6.03 10.54
N PHE A 42 -0.04 -6.83 10.25
CA PHE A 42 -0.18 -8.16 10.85
C PHE A 42 1.00 -9.08 10.53
N ALA A 43 1.44 -9.14 9.26
CA ALA A 43 2.56 -9.97 8.86
C ALA A 43 3.89 -9.54 9.50
N LEU A 44 4.11 -8.23 9.66
CA LEU A 44 5.29 -7.67 10.32
C LEU A 44 5.31 -8.00 11.81
N ILE A 45 4.21 -7.77 12.51
CA ILE A 45 4.08 -8.09 13.94
C ILE A 45 4.27 -9.59 14.17
N LYS A 46 3.61 -10.43 13.37
CA LYS A 46 3.71 -11.90 13.46
C LYS A 46 5.15 -12.40 13.30
N GLN A 47 5.95 -11.73 12.47
CA GLN A 47 7.33 -12.12 12.17
C GLN A 47 8.37 -11.33 12.98
N ASN A 48 7.95 -10.39 13.84
CA ASN A 48 8.81 -9.42 14.52
C ASN A 48 9.78 -8.71 13.57
N GLN A 49 9.28 -8.29 12.39
CA GLN A 49 10.07 -7.64 11.36
C GLN A 49 9.72 -6.15 11.24
N LEU A 50 10.73 -5.34 10.92
CA LEU A 50 10.54 -3.95 10.55
C LEU A 50 10.02 -3.84 9.12
N TYR A 51 9.30 -2.76 8.84
CA TYR A 51 8.83 -2.45 7.50
C TYR A 51 10.01 -2.10 6.58
N ASP A 52 10.15 -2.85 5.48
CA ASP A 52 11.07 -2.56 4.39
C ASP A 52 10.28 -2.37 3.08
N TYR A 53 10.44 -1.20 2.45
CA TYR A 53 9.73 -0.84 1.22
C TYR A 53 10.06 -1.75 0.03
N ASN A 54 11.32 -2.16 -0.14
CA ASN A 54 11.77 -3.03 -1.23
C ASN A 54 11.24 -4.45 -1.06
N VAL A 55 11.13 -4.92 0.19
CA VAL A 55 10.52 -6.22 0.51
C VAL A 55 9.01 -6.19 0.29
N ALA A 56 8.35 -5.11 0.73
CA ALA A 56 6.90 -4.97 0.61
C ALA A 56 6.41 -4.82 -0.84
N THR A 57 7.17 -4.13 -1.69
CA THR A 57 6.86 -4.00 -3.13
C THR A 57 7.01 -5.30 -3.90
N LYS A 58 7.92 -6.20 -3.50
CA LYS A 58 8.09 -7.53 -4.13
C LYS A 58 6.98 -8.53 -3.76
N ASN A 59 6.35 -8.37 -2.60
CA ASN A 59 5.27 -9.24 -2.11
C ASN A 59 3.88 -8.92 -2.71
N GLN A 60 3.79 -8.07 -3.75
CA GLN A 60 2.52 -7.65 -4.37
C GLN A 60 1.70 -8.76 -5.04
N ARG A 61 2.23 -9.99 -5.15
CA ARG A 61 1.59 -11.15 -5.78
C ARG A 61 0.82 -12.09 -4.84
N LEU A 62 0.81 -11.83 -3.53
CA LEU A 62 0.02 -12.61 -2.56
C LEU A 62 -1.25 -11.86 -2.11
#